data_AF-A0A7S4VEG4-F1
#
_entry.id   AF-A0A7S4VEG4-F1
#
_cell.length_a   1.000
_cell.length_b   1.000
_cell.length_c   1.000
_cell.angle_alpha   90.00
_cell.angle_beta   90.00
_cell.angle_gamma   90.00
#
_symmetry.space_group_name_H-M   'P 1'
#
loop_
_entity.id
_entity.type
_entity.pdbx_description
1 polymer ?
#
loop_
_entity_poly.entity_id
_entity_poly.type
_entity_poly.pdbx_seq_one_letter_code
_entity_poly.pdbx_strand_id
1 'polypeptide(L)'
;MSRLNIEYTVLSKSWLIKLVDNNHVRGWDDPRMPTISGLRRRGYTKDILNNFCNDLGATRAENLIEIEKLYHTARLNLGATSRRAMAALDPIKVMITNFEEEKAKAGDGGMTFEVQNSPTDESLGSHTVTLTSTIYIDSSDFRLVDSSVYYGLAPSKAVGIKYHGGNLFCDEVVKNGDKIVELKCHIDNSEGRKKPISFITWVASDAIPCEVRVYGHIFTVKEPTDRWEEEISPDSELIHAKALVDPSVREVVDKKYVNKWHSNCALQFERIGYFVVDTDTKFDSESNTGDLVFNRTVSLKEEVFKKELTAEEIAAMNQRKAKAKKANAEKEERMKIDPMDFFKLAAEFKGKYSQYNEKTGVPTHLADGTELTKSAIKKLAKELDKHRKQQAKYKAAN
;
A
#
# COMPACT_ATOMS: atom_id res chain seq x y z
N MET A 1 -26.70 -32.14 2.86
CA MET A 1 -26.01 -30.89 2.50
C MET A 1 -25.36 -30.41 3.77
N SER A 2 -24.04 -30.24 3.80
CA SER A 2 -23.36 -29.79 5.01
C SER A 2 -23.74 -28.36 5.34
N ARG A 3 -23.68 -28.00 6.64
CA ARG A 3 -23.85 -26.63 7.08
C ARG A 3 -22.59 -25.84 6.75
N LEU A 4 -22.75 -24.56 6.43
CA LEU A 4 -21.63 -23.63 6.35
C LEU A 4 -21.07 -23.44 7.76
N ASN A 5 -19.76 -23.62 7.95
CA ASN A 5 -19.03 -23.24 9.15
C ASN A 5 -17.86 -22.36 8.71
N ILE A 6 -17.63 -21.23 9.37
CA ILE A 6 -16.58 -20.27 9.01
C ILE A 6 -15.64 -20.10 10.21
N GLU A 7 -14.34 -20.03 9.95
CA GLU A 7 -13.33 -19.78 10.99
C GLU A 7 -13.57 -18.45 11.74
N TYR A 8 -13.18 -18.41 13.02
CA TYR A 8 -13.21 -17.24 13.92
C TYR A 8 -14.60 -16.63 14.16
N THR A 9 -15.66 -17.39 13.87
CA THR A 9 -17.03 -16.98 14.08
C THR A 9 -17.91 -18.17 14.48
N VAL A 10 -19.14 -17.89 14.90
CA VAL A 10 -20.11 -18.89 15.34
C VAL A 10 -21.46 -18.64 14.69
N LEU A 11 -22.08 -19.69 14.16
CA LEU A 11 -23.41 -19.57 13.51
C LEU A 11 -24.54 -20.14 14.38
N SER A 12 -24.21 -20.74 15.52
CA SER A 12 -25.20 -21.28 16.45
C SER A 12 -26.02 -20.16 17.09
N LYS A 13 -27.35 -20.24 16.95
CA LYS A 13 -28.28 -19.24 17.52
C LYS A 13 -28.07 -19.05 19.02
N SER A 14 -27.86 -20.13 19.78
CA SER A 14 -27.65 -20.06 21.23
C SER A 14 -26.39 -19.28 21.61
N TRP A 15 -25.34 -19.38 20.79
CA TRP A 15 -24.10 -18.63 21.01
C TRP A 15 -24.24 -17.16 20.61
N LEU A 16 -24.91 -16.89 19.50
CA LEU A 16 -25.20 -15.52 19.07
C LEU A 16 -26.04 -14.76 20.11
N ILE A 17 -27.01 -15.43 20.76
CA ILE A 17 -27.77 -14.87 21.88
C ILE A 17 -26.83 -14.49 23.03
N LYS A 18 -25.92 -15.39 23.44
CA LYS A 18 -24.96 -15.09 24.52
C LYS A 18 -24.06 -13.89 24.19
N LEU A 19 -23.59 -13.77 22.95
CA LEU A 19 -22.78 -12.62 22.53
C LEU A 19 -23.53 -11.29 22.70
N VAL A 20 -24.83 -11.28 22.40
CA VAL A 20 -25.70 -10.10 22.54
C VAL A 20 -26.06 -9.84 24.00
N ASP A 21 -26.58 -10.85 24.71
CA ASP A 21 -27.06 -10.72 26.09
C ASP A 21 -25.95 -10.34 27.08
N ASN A 22 -24.71 -10.81 26.82
CA ASN A 22 -23.54 -10.47 27.62
C ASN A 22 -22.81 -9.19 27.14
N ASN A 23 -23.37 -8.45 26.17
CA ASN A 23 -22.81 -7.20 25.62
C ASN A 23 -21.40 -7.31 25.02
N HIS A 24 -21.03 -8.47 24.47
CA HIS A 24 -19.78 -8.60 23.69
C HIS A 24 -19.89 -7.96 22.30
N VAL A 25 -21.11 -7.80 21.80
CA VAL A 25 -21.45 -7.07 20.58
C VAL A 25 -22.52 -6.01 20.86
N ARG A 26 -22.63 -5.01 19.98
CA ARG A 26 -23.59 -3.90 20.09
C ARG A 26 -25.05 -4.35 19.92
N GLY A 27 -25.27 -5.51 19.31
CA GLY A 27 -26.57 -6.09 19.05
C GLY A 27 -26.56 -7.05 17.86
N TRP A 28 -27.75 -7.42 17.39
CA TRP A 28 -27.93 -8.36 16.27
C TRP A 28 -27.45 -7.85 14.91
N ASP A 29 -27.34 -6.54 14.74
CA ASP A 29 -26.82 -5.90 13.53
C ASP A 29 -25.39 -5.37 13.70
N ASP A 30 -24.67 -5.75 14.76
CA ASP A 30 -23.26 -5.42 14.93
C ASP A 30 -22.44 -5.92 13.72
N PRO A 31 -21.57 -5.09 13.10
CA PRO A 31 -20.77 -5.46 11.94
C PRO A 31 -19.87 -6.69 12.11
N ARG A 32 -19.55 -7.07 13.35
CA ARG A 32 -18.77 -8.28 13.65
C ARG A 32 -19.63 -9.54 13.57
N MET A 33 -20.94 -9.42 13.77
CA MET A 33 -21.86 -10.56 13.81
C MET A 33 -22.03 -11.20 12.43
N PRO A 34 -22.08 -12.54 12.34
CA PRO A 34 -22.28 -13.26 11.07
C PRO A 34 -23.75 -13.26 10.61
N THR A 35 -24.57 -12.38 11.17
CA THR A 35 -25.96 -12.20 10.75
C THR A 35 -26.00 -11.43 9.43
N ILE A 36 -27.05 -11.64 8.63
CA ILE A 36 -27.22 -10.87 7.38
C ILE A 36 -27.34 -9.37 7.65
N SER A 37 -27.96 -8.98 8.77
CA SER A 37 -28.02 -7.59 9.22
C SER A 37 -26.65 -7.02 9.58
N GLY A 38 -25.83 -7.77 10.31
CA GLY A 38 -24.47 -7.37 10.69
C GLY A 38 -23.56 -7.26 9.47
N LEU A 39 -23.56 -8.27 8.60
CA LEU A 39 -22.79 -8.26 7.36
C LEU A 39 -23.22 -7.11 6.43
N ARG A 40 -24.52 -6.83 6.31
CA ARG A 40 -25.00 -5.67 5.53
C ARG A 40 -24.52 -4.35 6.13
N ARG A 41 -24.61 -4.17 7.45
CA ARG A 41 -24.11 -2.97 8.15
C ARG A 41 -22.59 -2.83 8.04
N ARG A 42 -21.85 -3.94 8.00
CA ARG A 42 -20.41 -3.99 7.72
C ARG A 42 -20.07 -3.59 6.27
N GLY A 43 -21.04 -3.58 5.35
CA GLY A 43 -20.84 -3.19 3.96
C GLY A 43 -20.77 -4.37 2.98
N TYR A 44 -21.15 -5.57 3.40
CA TYR A 44 -21.33 -6.68 2.46
C TYR A 44 -22.59 -6.46 1.63
N THR A 45 -22.44 -6.61 0.31
CA THR A 45 -23.52 -6.58 -0.66
C THR A 45 -24.09 -7.98 -0.87
N LYS A 46 -25.31 -8.05 -1.42
CA LYS A 46 -25.92 -9.33 -1.84
C LYS A 46 -25.01 -10.08 -2.82
N ASP A 47 -24.30 -9.36 -3.68
CA ASP A 47 -23.46 -9.97 -4.74
C ASP A 47 -22.22 -10.61 -4.13
N ILE A 48 -21.62 -9.99 -3.11
CA ILE A 48 -20.50 -10.61 -2.36
C ILE A 48 -20.94 -11.92 -1.71
N LEU A 49 -22.08 -11.92 -1.01
CA LEU A 49 -22.56 -13.12 -0.32
C LEU A 49 -22.98 -14.23 -1.29
N ASN A 50 -23.66 -13.88 -2.38
CA ASN A 50 -24.06 -14.84 -3.41
C ASN A 50 -22.84 -15.44 -4.10
N ASN A 51 -21.84 -14.63 -4.47
CA ASN A 51 -20.61 -15.11 -5.08
C ASN A 51 -19.84 -16.02 -4.13
N PHE A 52 -19.74 -15.65 -2.85
CA PHE A 52 -19.09 -16.49 -1.84
C PHE A 52 -19.77 -17.86 -1.71
N CYS A 53 -21.11 -17.90 -1.64
CA CYS A 53 -21.86 -19.16 -1.60
C CYS A 53 -21.69 -19.99 -2.88
N ASN A 54 -21.69 -19.34 -4.06
CA ASN A 54 -21.50 -20.00 -5.34
C ASN A 54 -20.09 -20.62 -5.47
N ASP A 55 -19.06 -19.91 -5.01
CA ASP A 55 -17.66 -20.34 -5.05
C ASP A 55 -17.41 -21.56 -4.15
N LEU A 56 -18.08 -21.62 -2.99
CA LEU A 56 -17.97 -22.76 -2.08
C LEU A 56 -18.68 -24.01 -2.63
N GLY A 57 -19.80 -23.82 -3.32
CA GLY A 57 -20.66 -24.90 -3.79
C GLY A 57 -21.35 -25.68 -2.67
N ALA A 58 -22.26 -26.57 -3.05
CA ALA A 58 -22.97 -27.42 -2.11
C ALA A 58 -22.33 -28.81 -2.04
N THR A 59 -21.78 -29.18 -0.88
CA THR A 59 -21.19 -30.50 -0.64
C THR A 59 -21.93 -31.24 0.47
N ARG A 60 -21.58 -32.52 0.66
CA ARG A 60 -22.10 -33.35 1.77
C ARG A 60 -21.11 -33.48 2.93
N ALA A 61 -19.84 -33.13 2.72
CA ALA A 61 -18.80 -33.19 3.73
C ALA A 61 -18.84 -31.93 4.60
N GLU A 62 -18.72 -32.09 5.91
CA GLU A 62 -18.54 -30.97 6.82
C GLU A 62 -17.18 -30.36 6.59
N ASN A 63 -17.15 -29.05 6.36
CA ASN A 63 -15.94 -28.29 6.11
C ASN A 63 -15.97 -27.01 6.95
N LEU A 64 -14.85 -26.71 7.62
CA LEU A 64 -14.59 -25.41 8.21
C LEU A 64 -13.97 -24.52 7.12
N ILE A 65 -14.64 -23.42 6.80
CA ILE A 65 -14.24 -22.51 5.72
C ILE A 65 -13.40 -21.37 6.30
N GLU A 66 -12.21 -21.17 5.74
CA GLU A 66 -11.35 -20.02 6.05
C GLU A 66 -12.08 -18.70 5.77
N ILE A 67 -12.09 -17.81 6.77
CA ILE A 67 -12.76 -16.49 6.66
C ILE A 67 -12.14 -15.61 5.56
N GLU A 68 -10.86 -15.83 5.24
CA GLU A 68 -10.15 -15.12 4.17
C GLU A 68 -10.79 -15.31 2.79
N LYS A 69 -11.50 -16.42 2.56
CA LYS A 69 -12.26 -16.60 1.31
C LYS A 69 -13.37 -15.57 1.18
N LEU A 70 -14.10 -15.31 2.27
CA LEU A 70 -15.14 -14.27 2.29
C LEU A 70 -14.53 -12.87 2.09
N TYR A 71 -13.39 -12.60 2.71
CA TYR A 71 -12.66 -11.34 2.54
C TYR A 71 -12.14 -11.17 1.11
N HIS A 72 -11.67 -12.25 0.48
CA HIS A 72 -11.23 -12.23 -0.90
C HIS A 72 -12.39 -11.91 -1.86
N THR A 73 -13.53 -12.59 -1.72
CA THR A 73 -14.73 -12.31 -2.54
C THR A 73 -15.19 -10.85 -2.37
N ALA A 74 -15.15 -10.32 -1.13
CA ALA A 74 -15.46 -8.92 -0.87
C ALA A 74 -14.48 -7.97 -1.58
N ARG A 75 -13.17 -8.21 -1.49
CA ARG A 75 -12.12 -7.41 -2.15
C ARG A 75 -12.31 -7.35 -3.67
N LEU A 76 -12.65 -8.48 -4.31
CA LEU A 76 -12.89 -8.52 -5.75
C LEU A 76 -14.10 -7.68 -6.17
N ASN A 77 -15.22 -7.83 -5.48
CA ASN A 77 -16.45 -7.12 -5.82
C ASN A 77 -16.32 -5.60 -5.55
N LEU A 78 -15.78 -5.24 -4.39
CA LEU A 78 -15.60 -3.83 -4.00
C LEU A 78 -14.50 -3.17 -4.83
N GLY A 79 -13.45 -3.88 -5.23
CA GLY A 79 -12.39 -3.35 -6.09
C GLY A 79 -12.88 -2.92 -7.47
N ALA A 80 -13.94 -3.54 -7.99
CA ALA A 80 -14.54 -3.18 -9.27
C ALA A 80 -15.53 -2.00 -9.17
N THR A 81 -16.13 -1.77 -8.00
CA THR A 81 -17.31 -0.89 -7.84
C THR A 81 -17.06 0.34 -6.97
N SER A 82 -16.03 0.31 -6.12
CA SER A 82 -15.79 1.37 -5.14
C SER A 82 -14.97 2.51 -5.74
N ARG A 83 -15.43 3.74 -5.51
CA ARG A 83 -14.65 4.94 -5.73
C ARG A 83 -13.50 5.05 -4.72
N ARG A 84 -12.36 5.56 -5.13
CA ARG A 84 -11.21 5.86 -4.27
C ARG A 84 -11.32 7.22 -3.61
N ALA A 85 -10.89 7.27 -2.34
CA ALA A 85 -10.74 8.49 -1.58
C ALA A 85 -9.50 8.40 -0.68
N MET A 86 -8.90 9.55 -0.36
CA MET A 86 -7.83 9.61 0.64
C MET A 86 -8.42 9.76 2.04
N ALA A 87 -7.79 9.12 3.01
CA ALA A 87 -8.14 9.22 4.43
C ALA A 87 -6.89 9.04 5.28
N ALA A 88 -6.93 9.55 6.51
CA ALA A 88 -5.95 9.29 7.56
C ALA A 88 -6.72 8.82 8.80
N LEU A 89 -6.48 7.59 9.26
CA LEU A 89 -7.19 7.03 10.42
C LEU A 89 -6.63 7.63 11.71
N ASP A 90 -5.30 7.69 11.80
CA ASP A 90 -4.60 8.34 12.90
C ASP A 90 -3.78 9.51 12.37
N PRO A 91 -4.38 10.69 12.16
CA PRO A 91 -3.72 11.79 11.46
C PRO A 91 -2.56 12.40 12.25
N ILE A 92 -1.42 12.58 11.57
CA ILE A 92 -0.31 13.42 11.99
C ILE A 92 -0.33 14.69 11.11
N LYS A 93 -0.32 15.85 11.76
CA LYS A 93 -0.25 17.14 11.08
C LYS A 93 1.11 17.33 10.42
N VAL A 94 1.11 17.77 9.17
CA VAL A 94 2.30 18.12 8.39
C VAL A 94 2.17 19.54 7.87
N MET A 95 3.12 20.40 8.21
CA MET A 95 3.24 21.75 7.67
C MET A 95 4.28 21.76 6.55
N ILE A 96 3.86 22.16 5.35
CA ILE A 96 4.74 22.32 4.19
C ILE A 96 5.33 23.72 4.22
N THR A 97 6.62 23.83 4.55
CA THR A 97 7.32 25.09 4.81
C THR A 97 7.52 25.93 3.55
N ASN A 98 7.73 25.29 2.39
CA ASN A 98 7.92 25.94 1.10
C ASN A 98 6.67 25.92 0.20
N PHE A 99 5.47 25.84 0.80
CA PHE A 99 4.22 25.68 0.04
C PHE A 99 3.96 26.81 -0.96
N GLU A 100 4.16 28.07 -0.56
CA GLU A 100 3.91 29.22 -1.45
C GLU A 100 4.86 29.25 -2.64
N GLU A 101 6.11 28.82 -2.47
CA GLU A 101 7.08 28.71 -3.56
C GLU A 101 6.65 27.61 -4.56
N GLU A 102 6.25 26.45 -4.06
CA GLU A 102 5.77 25.35 -4.91
C GLU A 102 4.45 25.70 -5.62
N LYS A 103 3.55 26.39 -4.92
CA LYS A 103 2.29 26.88 -5.48
C LYS A 103 2.53 27.91 -6.60
N ALA A 104 3.49 28.82 -6.42
CA ALA A 104 3.88 29.77 -7.45
C ALA A 104 4.44 29.08 -8.70
N LYS A 105 5.14 27.95 -8.56
CA LYS A 105 5.65 27.14 -9.69
C LYS A 105 4.55 26.38 -10.43
N ALA A 106 3.44 26.03 -9.76
CA ALA A 106 2.35 25.25 -10.35
C ALA A 106 1.48 26.02 -11.36
N GLY A 107 1.53 27.36 -11.36
CA GLY A 107 0.78 28.22 -12.29
C GLY A 107 -0.72 28.31 -12.02
N ASP A 108 -1.51 28.65 -13.04
CA ASP A 108 -2.96 28.96 -12.95
C ASP A 108 -3.83 27.79 -12.45
N GLY A 109 -3.35 26.54 -12.53
CA GLY A 109 -4.04 25.35 -12.00
C GLY A 109 -3.96 25.19 -10.48
N GLY A 110 -3.12 26.00 -9.82
CA GLY A 110 -2.91 25.94 -8.38
C GLY A 110 -2.40 24.58 -7.90
N MET A 111 -2.80 24.23 -6.68
CA MET A 111 -2.43 22.98 -6.01
C MET A 111 -3.56 21.93 -6.08
N THR A 112 -4.36 21.98 -7.15
CA THR A 112 -5.54 21.13 -7.33
C THR A 112 -5.26 20.07 -8.39
N PHE A 113 -5.57 18.81 -8.08
CA PHE A 113 -5.30 17.66 -8.93
C PHE A 113 -6.59 16.93 -9.27
N GLU A 114 -6.74 16.56 -10.54
CA GLU A 114 -7.82 15.67 -10.97
C GLU A 114 -7.43 14.21 -10.74
N VAL A 115 -8.32 13.45 -10.10
CA VAL A 115 -8.11 12.08 -9.64
C VAL A 115 -9.23 11.20 -10.18
N GLN A 116 -8.87 10.16 -10.91
CA GLN A 116 -9.83 9.15 -11.37
C GLN A 116 -10.40 8.36 -10.19
N ASN A 117 -11.72 8.21 -10.14
CA ASN A 117 -12.43 7.50 -9.07
C ASN A 117 -12.08 6.01 -9.04
N SER A 118 -11.77 5.43 -10.20
CA SER A 118 -11.27 4.07 -10.33
C SER A 118 -10.17 4.01 -11.38
N PRO A 119 -9.08 3.26 -11.16
CA PRO A 119 -8.03 3.08 -12.16
C PRO A 119 -8.41 2.10 -13.28
N THR A 120 -9.46 1.31 -13.08
CA THR A 120 -9.89 0.26 -14.02
C THR A 120 -11.20 0.59 -14.71
N ASP A 121 -11.91 1.63 -14.27
CA ASP A 121 -13.21 2.00 -14.80
C ASP A 121 -13.35 3.53 -14.87
N GLU A 122 -13.17 4.07 -16.07
CA GLU A 122 -13.30 5.51 -16.35
C GLU A 122 -14.75 5.99 -16.24
N SER A 123 -15.74 5.09 -16.32
CA SER A 123 -17.16 5.46 -16.22
C SER A 123 -17.57 5.95 -14.83
N LEU A 124 -16.78 5.62 -13.80
CA LEU A 124 -16.93 6.13 -12.44
C LEU A 124 -16.52 7.60 -12.32
N GLY A 125 -15.96 8.20 -13.36
CA GLY A 125 -15.59 9.61 -13.41
C GLY A 125 -14.36 9.96 -12.57
N SER A 126 -14.18 11.25 -12.32
CA SER A 126 -13.07 11.80 -11.55
C SER A 126 -13.57 12.71 -10.42
N HIS A 127 -12.67 13.04 -9.50
CA HIS A 127 -12.86 14.07 -8.49
C HIS A 127 -11.59 14.91 -8.38
N THR A 128 -11.70 16.07 -7.74
CA THR A 128 -10.55 16.93 -7.48
C THR A 128 -10.08 16.79 -6.04
N VAL A 129 -8.77 16.91 -5.83
CA VAL A 129 -8.13 17.00 -4.51
C VAL A 129 -7.20 18.20 -4.48
N THR A 130 -7.25 18.98 -3.41
CA THR A 130 -6.50 20.25 -3.31
C THR A 130 -5.46 20.16 -2.22
N LEU A 131 -4.18 20.31 -2.57
CA LEU A 131 -3.08 20.37 -1.62
C LEU A 131 -3.05 21.75 -0.95
N THR A 132 -2.93 21.76 0.37
CA THR A 132 -2.83 22.99 1.17
C THR A 132 -1.51 23.02 1.93
N SER A 133 -1.14 24.17 2.50
CA SER A 133 0.11 24.31 3.27
C SER A 133 0.14 23.41 4.51
N THR A 134 -1.02 22.98 5.01
CA THR A 134 -1.16 22.01 6.09
C THR A 134 -1.90 20.79 5.58
N ILE A 135 -1.28 19.62 5.66
CA ILE A 135 -1.90 18.33 5.34
C ILE A 135 -1.84 17.41 6.54
N TYR A 136 -2.58 16.31 6.47
CA TYR A 136 -2.50 15.22 7.43
C TYR A 136 -2.12 13.93 6.70
N ILE A 137 -1.20 13.18 7.29
CA ILE A 137 -0.82 11.84 6.85
C ILE A 137 -1.19 10.85 7.94
N ASP A 138 -1.34 9.58 7.59
CA ASP A 138 -1.59 8.55 8.60
C ASP A 138 -0.33 8.32 9.46
N SER A 139 -0.52 8.04 10.75
CA SER A 139 0.61 7.81 11.67
C SER A 139 1.49 6.64 11.26
N SER A 140 0.93 5.65 10.57
CA SER A 140 1.69 4.51 10.02
C SER A 140 2.64 4.89 8.88
N ASP A 141 2.48 6.09 8.29
CA ASP A 141 3.33 6.63 7.23
C ASP A 141 4.50 7.47 7.72
N PHE A 142 4.64 7.69 9.04
CA PHE A 142 5.82 8.33 9.62
C PHE A 142 6.43 7.54 10.78
N ARG A 143 7.77 7.55 10.86
CA ARG A 143 8.49 7.08 12.05
C ARG A 143 9.84 7.75 12.20
N LEU A 144 10.34 7.75 13.44
CA LEU A 144 11.63 8.36 13.79
C LEU A 144 12.84 7.59 13.25
N VAL A 145 12.78 6.26 13.29
CA VAL A 145 13.91 5.40 12.93
C VAL A 145 13.60 4.67 11.62
N ASP A 146 14.39 4.94 10.59
CA ASP A 146 14.27 4.23 9.32
C ASP A 146 14.85 2.80 9.37
N SER A 147 14.49 1.99 8.37
CA SER A 147 14.72 0.56 8.24
C SER A 147 14.41 0.20 6.79
N SER A 148 15.11 -0.81 6.28
CA SER A 148 15.13 -1.11 4.85
C SER A 148 13.87 -1.80 4.30
N VAL A 149 12.90 -2.12 5.17
CA VAL A 149 11.60 -2.75 4.83
C VAL A 149 10.41 -1.80 4.93
N TYR A 150 10.64 -0.60 5.41
CA TYR A 150 9.63 0.43 5.47
C TYR A 150 9.73 1.33 4.26
N TYR A 151 8.60 1.89 3.85
CA TYR A 151 8.53 2.69 2.64
C TYR A 151 7.88 4.07 2.85
N GLY A 152 7.46 4.40 4.08
CA GLY A 152 6.95 5.72 4.45
C GLY A 152 8.05 6.76 4.73
N LEU A 153 7.62 7.89 5.29
CA LEU A 153 8.45 9.04 5.65
C LEU A 153 9.27 8.77 6.92
N ALA A 154 10.53 9.22 6.91
CA ALA A 154 11.40 9.28 8.08
C ALA A 154 12.36 10.47 7.92
N PRO A 155 12.98 11.01 9.00
CA PRO A 155 13.83 12.19 8.90
C PRO A 155 14.96 12.11 7.85
N SER A 156 15.54 10.92 7.64
CA SER A 156 16.60 10.70 6.66
C SER A 156 16.12 10.21 5.29
N LYS A 157 14.81 10.25 5.02
CA LYS A 157 14.21 9.59 3.87
C LYS A 157 12.95 10.29 3.38
N ALA A 158 13.01 10.75 2.13
CA ALA A 158 11.84 11.27 1.45
C ALA A 158 10.86 10.19 0.98
N VAL A 159 9.61 10.63 0.85
CA VAL A 159 8.52 9.85 0.28
C VAL A 159 7.78 10.68 -0.78
N GLY A 160 7.17 10.03 -1.76
CA GLY A 160 6.37 10.74 -2.76
C GLY A 160 5.02 11.17 -2.18
N ILE A 161 4.57 12.36 -2.54
CA ILE A 161 3.20 12.81 -2.27
C ILE A 161 2.32 12.36 -3.42
N LYS A 162 1.29 11.55 -3.14
CA LYS A 162 0.41 11.06 -4.19
C LYS A 162 -0.34 12.23 -4.86
N TYR A 163 -0.56 12.11 -6.18
CA TYR A 163 -1.13 13.12 -7.08
C TYR A 163 -0.29 14.37 -7.33
N HIS A 164 0.39 14.92 -6.31
CA HIS A 164 1.35 16.01 -6.51
C HIS A 164 2.62 15.55 -7.25
N GLY A 165 3.12 14.33 -6.98
CA GLY A 165 4.27 13.74 -7.66
C GLY A 165 5.65 14.18 -7.14
N GLY A 166 5.73 15.27 -6.39
CA GLY A 166 6.93 15.72 -5.66
C GLY A 166 7.32 14.85 -4.46
N ASN A 167 8.55 15.03 -3.97
CA ASN A 167 9.09 14.34 -2.81
C ASN A 167 8.90 15.18 -1.54
N LEU A 168 8.32 14.60 -0.49
CA LEU A 168 8.22 15.20 0.84
C LEU A 168 9.42 14.81 1.68
N PHE A 169 10.11 15.79 2.25
CA PHE A 169 11.21 15.64 3.19
C PHE A 169 10.79 16.16 4.56
N CYS A 170 11.13 15.44 5.63
CA CYS A 170 10.86 15.87 7.01
C CYS A 170 12.08 16.57 7.58
N ASP A 171 11.96 17.87 7.83
CA ASP A 171 13.03 18.72 8.35
C ASP A 171 13.04 18.77 9.87
N GLU A 172 11.85 18.87 10.46
CA GLU A 172 11.68 19.00 11.91
C GLU A 172 10.52 18.14 12.39
N VAL A 173 10.74 17.44 13.51
CA VAL A 173 9.71 16.65 14.19
C VAL A 173 9.36 17.36 15.49
N VAL A 174 8.17 17.94 15.55
CA VAL A 174 7.65 18.58 16.75
C VAL A 174 6.99 17.51 17.61
N LYS A 175 7.47 17.40 18.85
CA LYS A 175 6.97 16.43 19.84
C LYS A 175 6.37 17.16 21.03
N ASN A 176 5.35 16.55 21.63
CA ASN A 176 4.86 16.89 22.95
C ASN A 176 5.03 15.65 23.84
N GLY A 177 6.08 15.66 24.68
CA GLY A 177 6.57 14.46 25.35
C GLY A 177 6.99 13.40 24.32
N ASP A 178 6.46 12.18 24.46
CA ASP A 178 6.74 11.07 23.54
C ASP A 178 5.86 11.07 22.27
N LYS A 179 4.83 11.92 22.21
CA LYS A 179 3.89 11.95 21.09
C LYS A 179 4.35 12.94 20.02
N ILE A 180 4.38 12.47 18.77
CA ILE A 180 4.58 13.31 17.59
C ILE A 180 3.30 14.11 17.34
N VAL A 181 3.42 15.44 17.32
CA VAL A 181 2.26 16.33 17.17
C VAL A 181 2.23 17.01 15.80
N GLU A 182 3.40 17.34 15.25
CA GLU A 182 3.51 18.03 13.97
C GLU A 182 4.84 17.70 13.31
N LEU A 183 4.83 17.58 11.98
CA LEU A 183 6.02 17.49 11.15
C LEU A 183 6.14 18.76 10.32
N LYS A 184 7.30 19.40 10.33
CA LYS A 184 7.63 20.44 9.36
C LYS A 184 8.42 19.80 8.24
N CYS A 185 7.90 19.96 7.04
CA CYS A 185 8.41 19.30 5.86
C CYS A 185 8.53 20.29 4.72
N HIS A 186 9.41 20.02 3.76
CA HIS A 186 9.42 20.71 2.48
C HIS A 186 9.18 19.73 1.33
N ILE A 187 8.74 20.28 0.20
CA ILE A 187 8.54 19.54 -1.04
C ILE A 187 9.69 19.84 -1.99
N ASP A 188 10.31 18.79 -2.52
CA ASP A 188 11.22 18.87 -3.65
C ASP A 188 10.51 18.37 -4.91
N ASN A 189 10.19 19.29 -5.81
CA ASN A 189 9.66 19.01 -7.14
C ASN A 189 10.64 19.37 -8.26
N SER A 190 11.94 19.49 -7.96
CA SER A 190 12.97 19.81 -8.95
C SER A 190 13.06 18.76 -10.07
N GLU A 191 13.47 19.21 -11.26
CA GLU A 191 13.82 18.32 -12.36
C GLU A 191 15.08 17.52 -12.00
N GLY A 192 15.08 16.22 -12.30
CA GLY A 192 16.19 15.33 -11.94
C GLY A 192 16.19 14.86 -10.48
N ARG A 193 15.16 15.20 -9.68
CA ARG A 193 15.00 14.65 -8.33
C ARG A 193 15.03 13.13 -8.33
N LYS A 194 15.51 12.55 -7.24
CA LYS A 194 15.51 11.10 -7.05
C LYS A 194 14.06 10.59 -6.97
N LYS A 195 13.69 9.65 -7.85
CA LYS A 195 12.36 9.02 -7.82
C LYS A 195 12.09 8.43 -6.42
N PRO A 196 10.95 8.74 -5.78
CA PRO A 196 10.64 8.22 -4.46
C PRO A 196 10.39 6.71 -4.53
N ILE A 197 10.69 6.01 -3.43
CA ILE A 197 10.49 4.55 -3.36
C ILE A 197 9.00 4.20 -3.29
N SER A 198 8.22 5.02 -2.60
CA SER A 198 6.78 4.87 -2.51
C SER A 198 6.08 6.22 -2.44
N PHE A 199 4.77 6.21 -2.63
CA PHE A 199 3.90 7.37 -2.50
C PHE A 199 2.94 7.15 -1.35
N ILE A 200 2.80 8.17 -0.49
CA ILE A 200 1.85 8.17 0.60
C ILE A 200 0.61 9.00 0.25
N THR A 201 -0.48 8.64 0.90
CA THR A 201 -1.76 9.34 0.86
C THR A 201 -1.75 10.46 1.90
N TRP A 202 -2.56 11.48 1.67
CA TRP A 202 -2.67 12.64 2.53
C TRP A 202 -4.08 13.19 2.43
N VAL A 203 -4.50 13.97 3.42
CA VAL A 203 -5.74 14.76 3.36
C VAL A 203 -5.43 16.20 3.70
N ALA A 204 -6.14 17.13 3.06
CA ALA A 204 -5.92 18.56 3.23
C ALA A 204 -6.42 19.09 4.57
N SER A 205 -6.11 20.34 4.86
CA SER A 205 -6.57 21.04 6.08
C SER A 205 -8.09 21.19 6.19
N ASP A 206 -8.83 21.15 5.08
CA ASP A 206 -10.28 21.19 5.00
C ASP A 206 -10.95 19.80 5.02
N ALA A 207 -10.17 18.74 5.34
CA ALA A 207 -10.67 17.38 5.49
C ALA A 207 -11.84 17.27 6.48
N ILE A 208 -12.73 16.31 6.23
CA ILE A 208 -13.93 16.09 7.04
C ILE A 208 -13.55 15.17 8.21
N PRO A 209 -13.77 15.59 9.47
CA PRO A 209 -13.59 14.71 10.63
C PRO A 209 -14.59 13.56 10.63
N CYS A 210 -14.11 12.36 10.93
CA CYS A 210 -14.95 11.17 11.00
C CYS A 210 -14.47 10.17 12.07
N GLU A 211 -15.38 9.30 12.48
CA GLU A 211 -15.07 8.09 13.23
C GLU A 211 -14.91 6.93 12.25
N VAL A 212 -13.80 6.21 12.35
CA VAL A 212 -13.56 4.99 11.55
C VAL A 212 -13.49 3.79 12.48
N ARG A 213 -14.38 2.82 12.25
CA ARG A 213 -14.45 1.55 12.99
C ARG A 213 -13.80 0.44 12.18
N VAL A 214 -12.74 -0.13 12.73
CA VAL A 214 -11.96 -1.20 12.15
C VAL A 214 -12.28 -2.50 12.86
N TYR A 215 -12.80 -3.48 12.13
CA TYR A 215 -13.20 -4.77 12.68
C TYR A 215 -12.13 -5.85 12.45
N GLY A 216 -11.87 -6.61 13.50
CA GLY A 216 -11.09 -7.84 13.50
C GLY A 216 -11.99 -9.07 13.60
N HIS A 217 -11.40 -10.20 14.00
CA HIS A 217 -12.12 -11.42 14.32
C HIS A 217 -12.82 -11.30 15.68
N ILE A 218 -14.02 -11.88 15.84
CA ILE A 218 -14.69 -11.95 17.15
C ILE A 218 -13.91 -12.86 18.09
N PHE A 219 -13.44 -14.00 17.57
CA PHE A 219 -12.70 -14.98 18.36
C PHE A 219 -11.22 -14.99 17.98
N THR A 220 -10.36 -15.30 18.95
CA THR A 220 -8.91 -15.45 18.76
C THR A 220 -8.52 -16.81 18.18
N VAL A 221 -9.43 -17.79 18.26
CA VAL A 221 -9.25 -19.14 17.75
C VAL A 221 -10.10 -19.39 16.49
N LYS A 222 -9.60 -20.26 15.61
CA LYS A 222 -10.27 -20.63 14.36
C LYS A 222 -11.62 -21.31 14.60
N GLU A 223 -11.70 -22.18 15.59
CA GLU A 223 -12.91 -22.91 15.95
C GLU A 223 -13.18 -22.72 17.45
N PRO A 224 -14.08 -21.79 17.81
CA PRO A 224 -14.41 -21.50 19.20
C PRO A 224 -14.97 -22.71 19.94
N THR A 225 -14.59 -22.87 21.21
CA THR A 225 -14.98 -23.98 22.09
C THR A 225 -15.93 -23.54 23.20
N ASP A 226 -16.35 -24.45 24.08
CA ASP A 226 -17.22 -24.10 25.22
C ASP A 226 -16.61 -23.05 26.19
N ARG A 227 -15.31 -22.74 26.06
CA ARG A 227 -14.61 -21.63 26.73
C ARG A 227 -14.67 -20.31 25.96
N TRP A 228 -15.68 -20.14 25.12
CA TRP A 228 -15.84 -19.04 24.17
C TRP A 228 -15.61 -17.64 24.77
N GLU A 229 -15.94 -17.39 26.04
CA GLU A 229 -15.75 -16.10 26.72
C GLU A 229 -14.27 -15.71 26.82
N GLU A 230 -13.38 -16.67 27.10
CA GLU A 230 -11.92 -16.48 27.15
C GLU A 230 -11.32 -16.34 25.75
N GLU A 231 -12.03 -16.82 24.74
CA GLU A 231 -11.60 -16.83 23.35
C GLU A 231 -12.06 -15.58 22.58
N ILE A 232 -12.81 -14.67 23.20
CA ILE A 232 -13.21 -13.40 22.59
C ILE A 232 -11.98 -12.51 22.40
N SER A 233 -11.85 -11.97 21.20
CA SER A 233 -10.80 -11.03 20.86
C SER A 233 -11.10 -9.65 21.48
N PRO A 234 -10.22 -9.13 22.35
CA PRO A 234 -10.37 -7.78 22.89
C PRO A 234 -10.23 -6.72 21.79
N ASP A 235 -9.50 -7.03 20.73
CA ASP A 235 -9.22 -6.14 19.59
C ASP A 235 -10.16 -6.41 18.40
N SER A 236 -11.34 -6.99 18.65
CA SER A 236 -12.34 -7.27 17.61
C SER A 236 -12.94 -6.00 16.98
N GLU A 237 -12.86 -4.87 17.67
CA GLU A 237 -13.27 -3.54 17.19
C GLU A 237 -12.26 -2.49 17.67
N LEU A 238 -11.68 -1.76 16.73
CA LEU A 238 -10.80 -0.62 16.98
C LEU A 238 -11.46 0.65 16.44
N ILE A 239 -11.56 1.69 17.26
CA ILE A 239 -12.25 2.94 16.91
C ILE A 239 -11.25 4.07 16.78
N HIS A 240 -11.13 4.62 15.57
CA HIS A 240 -10.37 5.83 15.27
C HIS A 240 -11.32 7.03 15.27
N ALA A 241 -11.53 7.64 16.43
CA ALA A 241 -12.49 8.73 16.62
C ALA A 241 -12.05 10.09 16.02
N LYS A 242 -10.79 10.20 15.58
CA LYS A 242 -10.20 11.44 15.05
C LYS A 242 -9.70 11.26 13.62
N ALA A 243 -10.27 10.32 12.89
CA ALA A 243 -9.91 10.11 11.50
C ALA A 243 -10.33 11.31 10.66
N LEU A 244 -9.67 11.48 9.52
CA LEU A 244 -9.94 12.52 8.55
C LEU A 244 -10.13 11.90 7.17
N VAL A 245 -11.15 12.33 6.44
CA VAL A 245 -11.41 11.90 5.06
C VAL A 245 -11.41 13.08 4.11
N ASP A 246 -10.96 12.83 2.88
CA ASP A 246 -10.91 13.83 1.82
C ASP A 246 -12.32 14.42 1.52
N PRO A 247 -12.45 15.75 1.35
CA PRO A 247 -13.74 16.41 1.12
C PRO A 247 -14.50 15.93 -0.12
N SER A 248 -13.83 15.31 -1.08
CA SER A 248 -14.45 14.83 -2.31
C SER A 248 -15.51 13.75 -2.09
N VAL A 249 -15.57 13.14 -0.90
CA VAL A 249 -16.60 12.14 -0.53
C VAL A 249 -17.92 12.77 -0.08
N ARG A 250 -17.97 14.09 0.13
CA ARG A 250 -19.10 14.80 0.75
C ARG A 250 -20.46 14.44 0.13
N GLU A 251 -20.52 14.34 -1.19
CA GLU A 251 -21.76 14.07 -1.93
C GLU A 251 -22.29 12.63 -1.74
N VAL A 252 -21.43 11.68 -1.40
CA VAL A 252 -21.79 10.26 -1.31
C VAL A 252 -21.94 9.76 0.13
N VAL A 253 -21.65 10.60 1.12
CA VAL A 253 -21.69 10.25 2.56
C VAL A 253 -22.79 10.96 3.34
N ASP A 254 -23.67 11.69 2.65
CA ASP A 254 -24.80 12.36 3.27
C ASP A 254 -25.80 11.37 3.88
N LYS A 255 -26.28 11.66 5.10
CA LYS A 255 -27.30 10.89 5.81
C LYS A 255 -28.52 10.54 4.96
N LYS A 256 -28.91 11.37 3.98
CA LYS A 256 -30.07 11.14 3.11
C LYS A 256 -29.94 9.89 2.23
N TYR A 257 -28.71 9.44 1.98
CA TYR A 257 -28.42 8.24 1.19
C TYR A 257 -28.13 7.01 2.08
N VAL A 258 -27.92 7.23 3.38
CA VAL A 258 -27.60 6.18 4.35
C VAL A 258 -28.88 5.54 4.85
N ASN A 259 -29.00 4.22 4.75
CA ASN A 259 -30.18 3.52 5.25
C ASN A 259 -29.85 2.11 5.76
N LYS A 260 -30.73 1.58 6.61
CA LYS A 260 -30.55 0.27 7.26
C LYS A 260 -30.82 -0.92 6.33
N TRP A 261 -31.57 -0.72 5.25
CA TRP A 261 -32.12 -1.80 4.44
C TRP A 261 -31.28 -2.15 3.21
N HIS A 262 -30.47 -1.21 2.74
CA HIS A 262 -29.54 -1.36 1.64
C HIS A 262 -28.09 -1.32 2.13
N SER A 263 -27.18 -1.93 1.39
CA SER A 263 -25.75 -1.72 1.60
C SER A 263 -25.43 -0.29 1.14
N ASN A 264 -24.90 0.55 2.03
CA ASN A 264 -24.52 1.90 1.68
C ASN A 264 -23.31 1.88 0.71
N CYS A 265 -23.05 3.02 0.06
CA CYS A 265 -21.96 3.13 -0.91
C CYS A 265 -20.60 2.85 -0.25
N ALA A 266 -19.82 1.96 -0.87
CA ALA A 266 -18.49 1.63 -0.41
C ALA A 266 -17.45 2.53 -1.07
N LEU A 267 -16.48 2.96 -0.28
CA LEU A 267 -15.32 3.73 -0.70
C LEU A 267 -14.06 2.93 -0.43
N GLN A 268 -13.12 2.98 -1.38
CA GLN A 268 -11.78 2.49 -1.14
C GLN A 268 -10.95 3.63 -0.55
N PHE A 269 -10.69 3.58 0.75
CA PHE A 269 -9.67 4.44 1.35
C PHE A 269 -8.31 3.94 0.89
N GLU A 270 -7.64 4.77 0.11
CA GLU A 270 -6.42 4.39 -0.56
C GLU A 270 -5.35 3.91 0.43
N ARG A 271 -4.69 2.80 0.08
CA ARG A 271 -3.67 2.10 0.91
C ARG A 271 -4.18 1.50 2.22
N ILE A 272 -5.44 1.75 2.61
CA ILE A 272 -6.00 1.29 3.88
C ILE A 272 -6.96 0.11 3.67
N GLY A 273 -8.09 0.31 2.99
CA GLY A 273 -9.16 -0.71 2.91
C GLY A 273 -10.40 -0.23 2.19
N TYR A 274 -11.44 -1.05 2.25
CA TYR A 274 -12.79 -0.70 1.79
C TYR A 274 -13.65 -0.37 2.99
N PHE A 275 -14.36 0.75 2.90
CA PHE A 275 -15.14 1.34 3.97
C PHE A 275 -16.54 1.67 3.48
N VAL A 276 -17.51 1.58 4.38
CA VAL A 276 -18.89 1.96 4.12
C VAL A 276 -19.35 2.94 5.19
N VAL A 277 -20.23 3.88 4.82
CA VAL A 277 -20.84 4.79 5.80
C VAL A 277 -21.79 4.00 6.69
N ASP A 278 -21.63 4.09 8.01
CA ASP A 278 -22.48 3.42 8.98
C ASP A 278 -23.82 4.16 9.15
N THR A 279 -24.86 3.42 9.53
CA THR A 279 -26.19 3.96 9.82
C THR A 279 -26.25 4.91 11.00
N ASP A 280 -25.23 4.94 11.86
CA ASP A 280 -25.12 5.89 12.96
C ASP A 280 -24.73 7.31 12.48
N THR A 281 -24.36 7.46 11.20
CA THR A 281 -24.00 8.76 10.61
C THR A 281 -25.17 9.74 10.63
N LYS A 282 -24.88 10.97 11.05
CA LYS A 282 -25.80 12.13 11.05
C LYS A 282 -25.29 13.28 10.18
N PHE A 283 -24.23 13.04 9.43
CA PHE A 283 -23.55 14.02 8.59
C PHE A 283 -24.49 14.62 7.52
N ASP A 284 -24.41 15.94 7.39
CA ASP A 284 -25.19 16.77 6.49
C ASP A 284 -24.24 17.46 5.50
N SER A 285 -24.36 17.11 4.21
CA SER A 285 -23.41 17.56 3.18
C SER A 285 -23.53 19.05 2.84
N GLU A 286 -24.70 19.66 3.04
CA GLU A 286 -24.92 21.07 2.72
C GLU A 286 -24.26 21.98 3.75
N SER A 287 -24.38 21.61 5.03
CA SER A 287 -23.78 22.36 6.14
C SER A 287 -22.35 21.91 6.48
N ASN A 288 -21.91 20.74 6.00
CA ASN A 288 -20.65 20.09 6.37
C ASN A 288 -20.52 19.90 7.90
N THR A 289 -21.61 19.48 8.54
CA THR A 289 -21.70 19.27 9.99
C THR A 289 -22.34 17.93 10.35
N GLY A 290 -22.17 17.51 11.61
CA GLY A 290 -22.70 16.26 12.14
C GLY A 290 -21.67 15.13 12.16
N ASP A 291 -22.02 14.04 12.83
CA ASP A 291 -21.13 12.90 13.01
C ASP A 291 -21.08 12.04 11.75
N LEU A 292 -19.89 11.83 11.21
CA LEU A 292 -19.63 10.93 10.09
C LEU A 292 -18.94 9.66 10.60
N VAL A 293 -19.54 8.50 10.34
CA VAL A 293 -19.04 7.21 10.83
C VAL A 293 -18.83 6.26 9.67
N PHE A 294 -17.64 5.65 9.60
CA PHE A 294 -17.31 4.62 8.63
C PHE A 294 -17.03 3.28 9.30
N ASN A 295 -17.47 2.20 8.65
CA ASN A 295 -17.13 0.83 8.99
C ASN A 295 -16.15 0.28 7.96
N ARG A 296 -15.07 -0.36 8.40
CA ARG A 296 -14.20 -1.13 7.51
C ARG A 296 -14.88 -2.42 7.10
N THR A 297 -15.23 -2.58 5.83
CA THR A 297 -15.74 -3.84 5.30
C THR A 297 -14.65 -4.90 5.30
N VAL A 298 -13.54 -4.60 4.63
CA VAL A 298 -12.38 -5.49 4.46
C VAL A 298 -11.11 -4.67 4.17
N SER A 299 -9.94 -5.17 4.58
CA SER A 299 -8.63 -4.60 4.22
C SER A 299 -8.30 -4.78 2.74
N LEU A 300 -7.33 -4.02 2.20
CA LEU A 300 -6.94 -4.15 0.78
C LEU A 300 -6.24 -5.48 0.44
N LYS A 301 -5.53 -6.02 1.42
CA LYS A 301 -4.80 -7.28 1.33
C LYS A 301 -5.02 -8.04 2.61
N GLU A 302 -4.91 -9.35 2.51
CA GLU A 302 -4.85 -10.23 3.68
C GLU A 302 -3.84 -9.67 4.69
N GLU A 303 -4.29 -9.54 5.94
CA GLU A 303 -3.45 -9.11 7.05
C GLU A 303 -2.56 -10.30 7.43
N VAL A 304 -1.57 -10.58 6.59
CA VAL A 304 -0.51 -11.50 6.96
C VAL A 304 0.21 -10.84 8.14
N PHE A 305 0.22 -11.50 9.30
CA PHE A 305 1.14 -11.16 10.38
C PHE A 305 2.54 -11.09 9.77
N LYS A 306 2.99 -9.87 9.43
CA LYS A 306 4.34 -9.66 8.93
C LYS A 306 5.22 -9.95 10.12
N LYS A 307 5.77 -11.16 10.17
CA LYS A 307 6.80 -11.54 11.12
C LYS A 307 7.78 -10.38 11.19
N GLU A 308 7.91 -9.77 12.36
CA GLU A 308 8.93 -8.75 12.56
C GLU A 308 10.27 -9.39 12.23
N LEU A 309 10.92 -8.87 11.19
CA LEU A 309 12.20 -9.39 10.75
C LEU A 309 13.21 -9.12 11.86
N THR A 310 13.91 -10.16 12.27
CA THR A 310 15.01 -10.06 13.22
C THR A 310 16.10 -9.14 12.68
N ALA A 311 16.90 -8.56 13.57
CA ALA A 311 18.03 -7.71 13.18
C ALA A 311 18.99 -8.43 12.22
N GLU A 312 19.16 -9.75 12.39
CA GLU A 312 19.96 -10.61 11.51
C GLU A 312 19.36 -10.73 10.09
N GLU A 313 18.06 -10.97 9.99
CA GLU A 313 17.35 -11.03 8.69
C GLU A 313 17.44 -9.68 7.95
N ILE A 314 17.32 -8.56 8.68
CA ILE A 314 17.47 -7.21 8.14
C ILE A 314 18.91 -6.97 7.65
N ALA A 315 19.91 -7.35 8.44
CA ALA A 315 21.32 -7.23 8.07
C ALA A 315 21.66 -8.05 6.83
N ALA A 316 21.19 -9.30 6.75
CA ALA A 316 21.36 -10.17 5.59
C ALA A 316 20.69 -9.58 4.34
N MET A 317 19.49 -9.02 4.48
CA MET A 317 18.81 -8.33 3.37
C MET A 317 19.59 -7.08 2.91
N ASN A 318 20.12 -6.29 3.84
CA ASN A 318 20.93 -5.11 3.52
C ASN A 318 22.22 -5.49 2.78
N GLN A 319 22.89 -6.56 3.19
CA GLN A 319 24.07 -7.09 2.48
C GLN A 319 23.71 -7.57 1.06
N ARG A 320 22.58 -8.27 0.90
CA ARG A 320 22.10 -8.69 -0.43
C ARG A 320 21.81 -7.48 -1.32
N LYS A 321 21.15 -6.44 -0.80
CA LYS A 321 20.88 -5.19 -1.53
C LYS A 321 22.18 -4.47 -1.90
N ALA A 322 23.15 -4.39 -0.99
CA ALA A 322 24.46 -3.79 -1.26
C ALA A 322 25.23 -4.55 -2.36
N LYS A 323 25.23 -5.88 -2.32
CA LYS A 323 25.83 -6.74 -3.35
C LYS A 323 25.15 -6.57 -4.70
N ALA A 324 23.81 -6.53 -4.74
CA ALA A 324 23.05 -6.28 -5.96
C ALA A 324 23.33 -4.88 -6.54
N LYS A 325 23.39 -3.85 -5.69
CA LYS A 325 23.74 -2.49 -6.11
C LYS A 325 25.15 -2.43 -6.70
N LYS A 326 26.13 -3.08 -6.05
CA LYS A 326 27.50 -3.17 -6.56
C LYS A 326 27.55 -3.90 -7.90
N ALA A 327 26.88 -5.05 -8.04
CA ALA A 327 26.83 -5.80 -9.28
C ALA A 327 26.14 -5.02 -10.42
N ASN A 328 25.09 -4.25 -10.13
CA ASN A 328 24.45 -3.38 -11.11
C ASN A 328 25.37 -2.23 -11.53
N ALA A 329 26.06 -1.57 -10.58
CA ALA A 329 27.02 -0.52 -10.89
C ALA A 329 28.20 -1.06 -11.73
N GLU A 330 28.75 -2.23 -11.38
CA GLU A 330 29.77 -2.92 -12.17
C GLU A 330 29.28 -3.25 -13.58
N LYS A 331 28.01 -3.67 -13.72
CA LYS A 331 27.38 -3.92 -15.02
C LYS A 331 27.20 -2.64 -15.82
N GLU A 332 26.75 -1.55 -15.20
CA GLU A 332 26.60 -0.24 -15.87
C GLU A 332 27.95 0.29 -16.36
N GLU A 333 28.97 0.27 -15.50
CA GLU A 333 30.34 0.63 -15.90
C GLU A 333 30.84 -0.26 -17.04
N ARG A 334 30.57 -1.57 -16.97
CA ARG A 334 30.88 -2.50 -18.07
C ARG A 334 30.18 -2.11 -19.37
N MET A 335 28.93 -1.64 -19.33
CA MET A 335 28.19 -1.21 -20.53
C MET A 335 28.63 0.16 -21.07
N LYS A 336 29.37 0.98 -20.30
CA LYS A 336 29.94 2.25 -20.78
C LYS A 336 31.23 2.07 -21.60
N ILE A 337 31.92 0.93 -21.45
CA ILE A 337 33.16 0.64 -22.15
C ILE A 337 32.88 0.40 -23.65
N ASP A 338 33.67 1.00 -24.53
CA ASP A 338 33.56 0.74 -25.97
C ASP A 338 33.88 -0.74 -26.26
N PRO A 339 33.11 -1.43 -27.12
CA PRO A 339 33.37 -2.83 -27.46
C PRO A 339 34.78 -3.10 -27.97
N MET A 340 35.47 -2.12 -28.54
CA MET A 340 36.84 -2.27 -29.02
C MET A 340 37.88 -2.33 -27.88
N ASP A 341 37.60 -1.67 -26.77
CA ASP A 341 38.48 -1.59 -25.60
C ASP A 341 37.98 -2.45 -24.42
N PHE A 342 36.94 -3.27 -24.65
CA PHE A 342 36.35 -4.15 -23.64
C PHE A 342 37.39 -4.99 -22.89
N PHE A 343 38.29 -5.66 -23.61
CA PHE A 343 39.33 -6.51 -23.01
C PHE A 343 40.54 -5.73 -22.45
N LYS A 344 40.61 -4.41 -22.64
CA LYS A 344 41.65 -3.55 -22.06
C LYS A 344 41.17 -2.89 -20.77
N LEU A 345 39.93 -2.41 -20.76
CA LEU A 345 39.40 -1.53 -19.72
C LEU A 345 38.47 -2.24 -18.72
N ALA A 346 37.84 -3.36 -19.09
CA ALA A 346 36.96 -4.07 -18.17
C ALA A 346 37.76 -4.62 -16.97
N ALA A 347 37.25 -4.41 -15.76
CA ALA A 347 37.93 -4.78 -14.52
C ALA A 347 38.36 -6.26 -14.45
N GLU A 348 37.60 -7.15 -15.09
CA GLU A 348 37.87 -8.59 -15.16
C GLU A 348 39.07 -8.96 -16.06
N PHE A 349 39.38 -8.12 -17.05
CA PHE A 349 40.39 -8.39 -18.10
C PHE A 349 41.59 -7.44 -18.07
N LYS A 350 41.49 -6.35 -17.29
CA LYS A 350 42.54 -5.36 -17.11
C LYS A 350 43.85 -6.05 -16.69
N GLY A 351 44.90 -5.91 -17.51
CA GLY A 351 46.23 -6.48 -17.25
C GLY A 351 46.41 -7.96 -17.57
N LYS A 352 45.42 -8.65 -18.16
CA LYS A 352 45.53 -10.08 -18.51
C LYS A 352 46.13 -10.35 -19.90
N TYR A 353 46.13 -9.36 -20.78
CA TYR A 353 46.54 -9.51 -22.18
C TYR A 353 47.48 -8.39 -22.59
N SER A 354 48.42 -8.69 -23.49
CA SER A 354 49.46 -7.76 -23.94
C SER A 354 49.24 -7.27 -25.38
N GLN A 355 48.66 -8.10 -26.24
CA GLN A 355 48.42 -7.77 -27.65
C GLN A 355 46.96 -8.04 -28.06
N TYR A 356 46.47 -7.24 -28.99
CA TYR A 356 45.07 -7.22 -29.42
C TYR A 356 44.99 -7.10 -30.95
N ASN A 357 43.99 -7.76 -31.54
CA ASN A 357 43.72 -7.66 -32.97
C ASN A 357 43.12 -6.28 -33.31
N GLU A 358 43.80 -5.50 -34.14
CA GLU A 358 43.47 -4.11 -34.47
C GLU A 358 42.09 -3.91 -35.13
N LYS A 359 41.51 -4.94 -35.76
CA LYS A 359 40.19 -4.85 -36.43
C LYS A 359 39.03 -5.28 -35.55
N THR A 360 39.29 -6.10 -34.53
CA THR A 360 38.24 -6.75 -33.74
C THR A 360 38.30 -6.46 -32.25
N GLY A 361 39.44 -5.98 -31.73
CA GLY A 361 39.66 -5.72 -30.31
C GLY A 361 39.87 -6.99 -29.47
N VAL A 362 39.92 -8.18 -30.10
CA VAL A 362 40.08 -9.47 -29.41
C VAL A 362 41.55 -9.70 -29.06
N PRO A 363 41.88 -10.13 -27.82
CA PRO A 363 43.24 -10.46 -27.41
C PRO A 363 43.87 -11.58 -28.24
N THR A 364 45.17 -11.45 -28.54
CA THR A 364 45.97 -12.47 -29.23
C THR A 364 47.05 -13.08 -28.34
N HIS A 365 47.52 -12.35 -27.32
CA HIS A 365 48.57 -12.79 -26.40
C HIS A 365 48.21 -12.54 -24.94
N LEU A 366 48.65 -13.43 -24.05
CA LEU A 366 48.57 -13.24 -22.61
C LEU A 366 49.58 -12.17 -22.13
N ALA A 367 49.44 -11.74 -20.87
CA ALA A 367 50.30 -10.72 -20.28
C ALA A 367 51.79 -11.07 -20.29
N ASP A 368 52.13 -12.36 -20.29
CA ASP A 368 53.50 -12.89 -20.37
C ASP A 368 54.04 -12.99 -21.80
N GLY A 369 53.26 -12.56 -22.80
CA GLY A 369 53.63 -12.60 -24.21
C GLY A 369 53.40 -13.95 -24.88
N THR A 370 52.76 -14.92 -24.24
CA THR A 370 52.40 -16.20 -24.88
C THR A 370 51.20 -16.06 -25.82
N GLU A 371 51.28 -16.68 -27.00
CA GLU A 371 50.19 -16.68 -27.98
C GLU A 371 48.99 -17.51 -27.48
N LEU A 372 47.79 -16.94 -27.61
CA LEU A 372 46.56 -17.63 -27.28
C LEU A 372 46.20 -18.66 -28.35
N THR A 373 45.71 -19.82 -27.92
CA THR A 373 45.23 -20.85 -28.84
C THR A 373 44.01 -20.35 -29.65
N LYS A 374 43.85 -20.87 -30.87
CA LYS A 374 42.70 -20.54 -31.74
C LYS A 374 41.34 -20.77 -31.06
N SER A 375 41.24 -21.77 -30.18
CA SER A 375 40.01 -22.05 -29.42
C SER A 375 39.75 -20.99 -28.33
N ALA A 376 40.79 -20.48 -27.67
CA ALA A 376 40.69 -19.41 -26.68
C ALA A 376 40.30 -18.08 -27.33
N ILE A 377 40.91 -17.73 -28.46
CA ILE A 377 40.55 -16.54 -29.25
C ILE A 377 39.08 -16.60 -29.69
N LYS A 378 38.61 -17.77 -30.15
CA LYS A 378 37.20 -17.97 -30.54
C LYS A 378 36.23 -17.79 -29.35
N LYS A 379 36.62 -18.22 -28.13
CA LYS A 379 35.82 -17.99 -26.92
C LYS A 379 35.74 -16.51 -26.57
N LEU A 380 36.87 -15.79 -26.61
CA LEU A 380 36.92 -14.35 -26.35
C LEU A 380 36.12 -13.56 -27.39
N ALA A 381 36.19 -13.92 -28.67
CA ALA A 381 35.37 -13.30 -29.72
C ALA A 381 33.86 -13.48 -29.46
N LYS A 382 33.43 -14.66 -28.99
CA LYS A 382 32.03 -14.91 -28.61
C LYS A 382 31.59 -14.08 -27.40
N GLU A 383 32.50 -13.86 -26.46
CA GLU A 383 32.25 -13.01 -25.29
C GLU A 383 32.13 -11.53 -25.66
N LEU A 384 32.94 -11.06 -26.61
CA LEU A 384 32.83 -9.71 -27.18
C LEU A 384 31.50 -9.50 -27.91
N ASP A 385 31.08 -10.46 -28.73
CA ASP A 385 29.78 -10.41 -29.43
C ASP A 385 28.61 -10.38 -28.43
N LYS A 386 28.70 -11.17 -27.35
CA LYS A 386 27.72 -11.13 -26.27
C LYS A 386 27.67 -9.76 -25.62
N HIS A 387 28.83 -9.15 -25.34
CA HIS A 387 28.90 -7.81 -24.77
C HIS A 387 28.32 -6.75 -25.71
N ARG A 388 28.65 -6.79 -27.01
CA ARG A 388 28.07 -5.89 -28.04
C ARG A 388 26.55 -5.97 -28.06
N LYS A 389 25.99 -7.18 -28.06
CA LYS A 389 24.53 -7.40 -28.01
C LYS A 389 23.91 -6.86 -26.72
N GLN A 390 24.58 -7.00 -25.59
CA GLN A 390 24.10 -6.47 -24.31
C GLN A 390 24.16 -4.94 -24.26
N GLN A 391 25.23 -4.33 -24.76
CA GLN A 391 25.40 -2.89 -24.82
C GLN A 391 24.39 -2.25 -25.79
N ALA A 392 24.14 -2.86 -26.95
CA ALA A 392 23.11 -2.40 -27.89
C ALA A 392 21.71 -2.40 -27.24
N LYS A 393 21.37 -3.44 -26.48
CA LYS A 393 20.12 -3.48 -25.70
C LYS A 393 20.09 -2.42 -24.60
N TYR A 394 21.21 -2.16 -23.93
CA TYR A 394 21.30 -1.13 -22.90
C TYR A 394 21.10 0.28 -23.46
N LYS A 395 21.71 0.59 -24.62
CA LYS A 395 21.53 1.86 -25.34
C LYS A 395 20.13 2.07 -25.94
N ALA A 396 19.37 1.00 -26.13
CA ALA A 396 17.98 1.08 -26.60
C ALA A 396 16.98 1.28 -25.46
N ALA A 397 17.38 1.02 -24.21
CA ALA A 397 16.52 1.06 -23.03
C ALA A 397 16.74 2.31 -22.15
N ASN A 398 17.84 3.02 -22.35
CA ASN A 398 18.16 4.31 -21.74
C ASN A 398 18.46 5.29 -22.87
#